data_AF-A0A7W1L259-F1
#
_entry.id   AF-A0A7W1L259-F1
#
_cell.length_a   1.000
_cell.length_b   1.000
_cell.length_c   1.000
_cell.angle_alpha   90.00
_cell.angle_beta   90.00
_cell.angle_gamma   90.00
#
_symmetry.space_group_name_H-M   'P 1'
#
loop_
_entity.id
_entity.type
_entity.pdbx_description
1 polymer ?
#
loop_
_entity_poly.entity_id
_entity_poly.type
_entity_poly.pdbx_seq_one_letter_code
_entity_poly.pdbx_strand_id
1 'polypeptide(L)'
;SRTIYDFVTGKRGMDLNQPSRLRSYSQLKLLLSLNASLNPQLREQIAGGLERVSLNPLENDLRVEAQVARDQYAALVDYARRPAGLPARLDRDRRAEMVPLKHGSTEKALLRLANVMTFGLYTHREKATPETTARMELQRRLDYHERFLREVARSPRPEVDWNIEEVRRSLRLISENGAAASGRTAGIAARIFARTEDTETRELCLSSLYRINNERAKKELLSIYNNQQIEARWRTVSAQYLRMAIRENQTIAPADAKTILSLVGHK
;
A
#
# COMPACT_ATOMS: atom_id res chain seq x y z
N SER A 1 -40.29 6.13 -8.18
CA SER A 1 -38.90 6.52 -8.48
C SER A 1 -38.12 6.66 -7.17
N ARG A 2 -37.38 5.61 -6.76
CA ARG A 2 -36.65 5.52 -5.48
C ARG A 2 -35.27 4.91 -5.76
N THR A 3 -34.34 5.67 -6.36
CA THR A 3 -33.01 5.11 -6.69
C THR A 3 -31.87 6.13 -6.80
N ILE A 4 -32.02 7.36 -6.30
CA ILE A 4 -30.94 8.38 -6.40
C ILE A 4 -30.39 8.81 -5.03
N TYR A 5 -31.09 8.55 -3.93
CA TYR A 5 -30.63 8.95 -2.59
C TYR A 5 -29.64 7.97 -1.93
N ASP A 6 -29.49 6.74 -2.42
CA ASP A 6 -28.57 5.75 -1.86
C ASP A 6 -27.15 5.78 -2.45
N PHE A 7 -26.85 6.68 -3.40
CA PHE A 7 -25.56 6.66 -4.10
C PHE A 7 -24.50 7.63 -3.51
N VAL A 8 -24.87 8.51 -2.58
CA VAL A 8 -23.95 9.53 -2.01
C VAL A 8 -23.47 9.19 -0.60
N THR A 9 -24.04 8.20 0.07
CA THR A 9 -23.73 7.86 1.47
C THR A 9 -22.51 6.94 1.66
N GLY A 10 -21.97 6.36 0.59
CA GLY A 10 -20.91 5.34 0.69
C GLY A 10 -19.46 5.83 0.66
N LYS A 11 -19.17 7.13 0.52
CA LYS A 11 -17.79 7.60 0.21
C LYS A 11 -17.18 8.72 1.05
N ARG A 12 -17.88 9.19 2.07
CA ARG A 12 -17.27 9.93 3.18
C ARG A 12 -17.88 9.36 4.44
N GLY A 13 -17.07 8.79 5.33
CA GLY A 13 -17.51 8.50 6.69
C GLY A 13 -17.99 9.81 7.28
N MET A 14 -19.30 10.01 7.28
CA MET A 14 -19.90 11.11 8.02
C MET A 14 -19.52 10.84 9.47
N ASP A 15 -18.84 11.80 10.05
CA ASP A 15 -18.47 11.75 11.45
C ASP A 15 -19.76 11.80 12.29
N LEU A 16 -20.31 10.63 12.56
CA LEU A 16 -21.47 10.39 13.42
C LEU A 16 -21.08 10.54 14.90
N ASN A 17 -20.07 11.36 15.20
CA ASN A 17 -19.73 11.73 16.56
C ASN A 17 -20.92 12.38 17.26
N GLN A 18 -21.03 12.09 18.56
CA GLN A 18 -22.07 12.55 19.48
C GLN A 18 -22.43 14.05 19.37
N PRO A 19 -21.48 14.98 19.13
CA PRO A 19 -21.77 16.41 18.95
C PRO A 19 -22.51 16.74 17.65
N SER A 20 -22.23 16.00 16.56
CA SER A 20 -22.88 16.20 15.25
C SER A 20 -24.36 15.85 15.31
N ARG A 21 -24.72 14.82 16.09
CA ARG A 21 -26.12 14.39 16.29
C ARG A 21 -26.93 15.45 17.04
N LEU A 22 -26.38 15.99 18.14
CA LEU A 22 -26.99 17.07 18.92
C LEU A 22 -27.21 18.35 18.09
N ARG A 23 -26.28 18.67 17.19
CA ARG A 23 -26.41 19.81 16.27
C ARG A 23 -27.54 19.61 15.25
N SER A 24 -27.67 18.43 14.66
CA SER A 24 -28.77 18.14 13.73
C SER A 24 -30.14 18.13 14.41
N TYR A 25 -30.23 17.65 15.67
CA TYR A 25 -31.48 17.71 16.44
C TYR A 25 -31.90 19.13 16.80
N SER A 26 -30.96 19.96 17.24
CA SER A 26 -31.24 21.38 17.53
C SER A 26 -31.65 22.13 16.27
N GLN A 27 -31.01 21.88 15.12
CA GLN A 27 -31.41 22.43 13.82
C GLN A 27 -32.82 22.00 13.40
N LEU A 28 -33.17 20.72 13.56
CA LEU A 28 -34.51 20.22 13.25
C LEU A 28 -35.58 20.82 14.17
N LYS A 29 -35.32 20.95 15.48
CA LYS A 29 -36.22 21.61 16.43
C LYS A 29 -36.44 23.07 16.05
N LEU A 30 -35.37 23.76 15.62
CA LEU A 30 -35.43 25.15 15.19
C LEU A 30 -36.23 25.30 13.88
N LEU A 31 -36.03 24.40 12.91
CA LEU A 31 -36.82 24.36 11.67
C LEU A 31 -38.30 24.08 11.92
N LEU A 32 -38.63 23.17 12.84
CA LEU A 32 -40.03 22.89 13.22
C LEU A 32 -40.67 24.06 13.97
N SER A 33 -39.89 24.82 14.75
CA SER A 33 -40.37 26.02 15.46
C SER A 33 -40.61 27.21 14.54
N LEU A 34 -39.83 27.34 13.47
CA LEU A 34 -39.91 28.45 12.51
C LEU A 34 -40.90 28.19 11.36
N ASN A 35 -41.27 26.94 11.10
CA ASN A 35 -42.06 26.58 9.93
C ASN A 35 -43.56 26.46 10.26
N ALA A 36 -44.29 27.57 10.09
CA ALA A 36 -45.74 27.66 10.33
C ALA A 36 -46.59 26.91 9.28
N SER A 37 -46.01 26.53 8.13
CA SER A 37 -46.73 25.88 7.02
C SER A 37 -47.00 24.38 7.22
N LEU A 38 -46.37 23.76 8.22
CA LEU A 38 -46.59 22.35 8.57
C LEU A 38 -47.91 22.17 9.34
N ASN A 39 -48.66 21.13 8.98
CA ASN A 39 -49.88 20.74 9.70
C ASN A 39 -49.60 20.63 11.21
N PRO A 40 -50.39 21.31 12.07
CA PRO A 40 -50.15 21.36 13.51
C PRO A 40 -50.12 19.98 14.18
N GLN A 41 -50.95 19.04 13.73
CA GLN A 41 -51.01 17.69 14.29
C GLN A 41 -49.74 16.88 13.96
N LEU A 42 -49.19 17.06 12.75
CA LEU A 42 -47.93 16.45 12.34
C LEU A 42 -46.74 17.07 13.09
N ARG A 43 -46.78 18.39 13.34
CA ARG A 43 -45.74 19.10 14.10
C ARG A 43 -45.67 18.61 15.54
N GLU A 44 -46.82 18.41 16.18
CA GLU A 44 -46.91 17.94 17.57
C GLU A 44 -46.46 16.49 17.71
N GLN A 45 -46.80 15.61 16.76
CA GLN A 45 -46.31 14.24 16.71
C GLN A 45 -44.78 14.18 16.53
N ILE A 46 -44.23 15.00 15.63
CA ILE A 46 -42.77 15.06 15.42
C ILE A 46 -42.08 15.64 16.65
N ALA A 47 -42.64 16.67 17.29
CA ALA A 47 -42.11 17.25 18.52
C ALA A 47 -42.11 16.24 19.68
N GLY A 48 -43.21 15.50 19.88
CA GLY A 48 -43.30 14.45 20.90
C GLY A 48 -42.35 13.28 20.64
N GLY A 49 -42.15 12.90 19.37
CA GLY A 49 -41.14 11.92 18.98
C GLY A 49 -39.71 12.41 19.27
N LEU A 50 -39.44 13.69 19.01
CA LEU A 50 -38.15 14.33 19.25
C LEU A 50 -37.82 14.42 20.75
N GLU A 51 -38.80 14.76 21.60
CA GLU A 51 -38.64 14.80 23.05
C GLU A 51 -38.36 13.42 23.64
N ARG A 52 -39.05 12.39 23.15
CA ARG A 52 -38.84 11.00 23.60
C ARG A 52 -37.43 10.49 23.27
N VAL A 53 -36.89 10.89 22.13
CA VAL A 53 -35.52 10.57 21.71
C VAL A 53 -34.49 11.44 22.46
N SER A 54 -34.84 12.69 22.81
CA SER A 54 -33.99 13.63 23.54
C SER A 54 -33.88 13.37 25.04
N LEU A 55 -34.87 12.75 25.66
CA LEU A 55 -34.92 12.52 27.12
C LEU A 55 -34.15 11.28 27.55
N ASN A 56 -33.89 10.33 26.66
CA ASN A 56 -33.07 9.16 26.97
C ASN A 56 -32.14 8.72 25.81
N PRO A 57 -31.27 9.62 25.31
CA PRO A 57 -30.41 9.36 24.17
C PRO A 57 -29.19 8.48 24.51
N LEU A 58 -28.97 8.11 25.78
CA LEU A 58 -27.81 7.32 26.21
C LEU A 58 -28.16 5.86 26.51
N GLU A 59 -29.27 5.58 27.21
CA GLU A 59 -29.65 4.19 27.56
C GLU A 59 -30.28 3.43 26.39
N ASN A 60 -31.05 4.13 25.54
CA ASN A 60 -31.65 3.52 24.36
C ASN A 60 -30.59 3.27 23.26
N ASP A 61 -29.48 4.04 23.27
CA ASP A 61 -28.43 4.00 22.24
C ASP A 61 -27.43 2.87 22.50
N LEU A 62 -27.00 2.58 23.73
CA LEU A 62 -26.01 1.51 23.98
C LEU A 62 -26.51 0.11 23.60
N ARG A 63 -27.77 -0.24 23.91
CA ARG A 63 -28.34 -1.54 23.54
C ARG A 63 -28.63 -1.62 22.04
N VAL A 64 -29.09 -0.52 21.43
CA VAL A 64 -29.36 -0.45 19.99
C VAL A 64 -28.05 -0.46 19.19
N GLU A 65 -27.02 0.28 19.61
CA GLU A 65 -25.69 0.29 19.01
C GLU A 65 -25.00 -1.07 19.14
N ALA A 66 -25.10 -1.71 20.31
CA ALA A 66 -24.63 -3.08 20.49
C ALA A 66 -25.37 -4.07 19.57
N GLN A 67 -26.68 -3.90 19.38
CA GLN A 67 -27.46 -4.73 18.47
C GLN A 67 -27.08 -4.47 17.00
N VAL A 68 -26.96 -3.21 16.59
CA VAL A 68 -26.53 -2.81 15.24
C VAL A 68 -25.12 -3.33 14.95
N ALA A 69 -24.19 -3.25 15.90
CA ALA A 69 -22.84 -3.78 15.75
C ALA A 69 -22.85 -5.31 15.59
N ARG A 70 -23.71 -6.03 16.34
CA ARG A 70 -23.91 -7.49 16.19
C ARG A 70 -24.51 -7.83 14.83
N ASP A 71 -25.50 -7.07 14.37
CA ASP A 71 -26.15 -7.29 13.08
C ASP A 71 -25.17 -7.01 11.92
N GLN A 72 -24.37 -5.95 12.03
CA GLN A 72 -23.28 -5.65 11.09
C GLN A 72 -22.22 -6.76 11.09
N TYR A 73 -21.80 -7.25 12.26
CA TYR A 73 -20.87 -8.36 12.36
C TYR A 73 -21.44 -9.64 11.74
N ALA A 74 -22.70 -9.98 12.05
CA ALA A 74 -23.38 -11.13 11.46
C ALA A 74 -23.46 -11.01 9.93
N ALA A 75 -23.79 -9.83 9.41
CA ALA A 75 -23.81 -9.56 7.97
C ALA A 75 -22.41 -9.71 7.32
N LEU A 76 -21.34 -9.29 8.01
CA LEU A 76 -19.97 -9.47 7.54
C LEU A 76 -19.55 -10.95 7.56
N VAL A 77 -19.90 -11.70 8.60
CA VAL A 77 -19.63 -13.15 8.69
C VAL A 77 -20.39 -13.91 7.60
N ASP A 78 -21.65 -13.58 7.39
CA ASP A 78 -22.47 -14.17 6.33
C ASP A 78 -21.88 -13.85 4.95
N TYR A 79 -21.50 -12.60 4.71
CA TYR A 79 -20.82 -12.22 3.49
C TYR A 79 -19.48 -12.95 3.32
N ALA A 80 -18.73 -13.17 4.39
CA ALA A 80 -17.48 -13.90 4.37
C ALA A 80 -17.65 -15.38 4.00
N ARG A 81 -18.75 -16.01 4.44
CA ARG A 81 -19.05 -17.43 4.20
C ARG A 81 -19.69 -17.72 2.84
N ARG A 82 -20.40 -16.75 2.26
CA ARG A 82 -21.08 -16.93 0.96
C ARG A 82 -20.07 -17.17 -0.16
N PRO A 83 -20.25 -18.19 -1.03
CA PRO A 83 -19.38 -18.39 -2.19
C PRO A 83 -19.31 -17.17 -3.12
N ALA A 84 -20.44 -16.47 -3.32
CA ALA A 84 -20.52 -15.23 -4.10
C ALA A 84 -20.16 -13.96 -3.29
N GLY A 85 -19.78 -14.10 -2.03
CA GLY A 85 -19.46 -13.01 -1.11
C GLY A 85 -17.98 -12.66 -1.13
N LEU A 86 -17.32 -12.73 0.03
CA LEU A 86 -15.91 -12.39 0.18
C LEU A 86 -14.98 -13.22 -0.73
N PRO A 87 -15.13 -14.55 -0.88
CA PRO A 87 -14.27 -15.34 -1.76
C PRO A 87 -14.31 -14.86 -3.21
N ALA A 88 -15.51 -14.68 -3.77
CA ALA A 88 -15.67 -14.16 -5.14
C ALA A 88 -15.16 -12.71 -5.30
N ARG A 89 -15.25 -11.88 -4.26
CA ARG A 89 -14.62 -10.55 -4.28
C ARG A 89 -13.10 -10.64 -4.27
N LEU A 90 -12.52 -11.43 -3.38
CA LEU A 90 -11.08 -11.65 -3.31
C LEU A 90 -10.52 -12.19 -4.63
N ASP A 91 -11.22 -13.13 -5.27
CA ASP A 91 -10.79 -13.65 -6.57
C ASP A 91 -10.87 -12.62 -7.69
N ARG A 92 -11.89 -11.76 -7.68
CA ARG A 92 -11.97 -10.63 -8.62
C ARG A 92 -10.83 -9.64 -8.41
N ASP A 93 -10.53 -9.31 -7.16
CA ASP A 93 -9.47 -8.36 -6.80
C ASP A 93 -8.09 -8.94 -7.16
N ARG A 94 -7.83 -10.23 -6.86
CA ARG A 94 -6.61 -10.95 -7.30
C ARG A 94 -6.42 -10.90 -8.82
N ARG A 95 -7.48 -11.17 -9.60
CA ARG A 95 -7.39 -11.13 -11.08
C ARG A 95 -7.14 -9.72 -11.61
N ALA A 96 -7.62 -8.69 -10.92
CA ALA A 96 -7.32 -7.30 -11.26
C ALA A 96 -5.86 -6.95 -10.95
N GLU A 97 -5.29 -7.49 -9.87
CA GLU A 97 -3.87 -7.32 -9.53
C GLU A 97 -2.90 -8.04 -10.47
N MET A 98 -3.36 -9.06 -11.21
CA MET A 98 -2.55 -9.77 -12.21
C MET A 98 -2.38 -9.00 -13.53
N VAL A 99 -3.27 -8.04 -13.82
CA VAL A 99 -3.23 -7.20 -15.04
C VAL A 99 -1.85 -6.57 -15.28
N PRO A 100 -1.21 -5.89 -14.30
CA PRO A 100 0.10 -5.29 -14.53
C PRO A 100 1.24 -6.30 -14.80
N LEU A 101 1.03 -7.60 -14.59
CA LEU A 101 2.05 -8.62 -14.83
C LEU A 101 2.08 -9.11 -16.28
N LYS A 102 0.97 -9.01 -17.02
CA LYS A 102 0.90 -9.41 -18.43
C LYS A 102 1.03 -8.26 -19.41
N HIS A 103 0.72 -7.05 -18.97
CA HIS A 103 0.64 -5.89 -19.84
C HIS A 103 1.87 -4.99 -19.74
N GLY A 104 2.24 -4.37 -20.86
CA GLY A 104 3.26 -3.33 -20.93
C GLY A 104 2.83 -2.01 -20.25
N SER A 105 3.75 -1.08 -20.06
CA SER A 105 3.47 0.24 -19.44
C SER A 105 2.42 1.06 -20.20
N THR A 106 2.36 0.94 -21.52
CA THR A 106 1.39 1.61 -22.41
C THR A 106 -0.01 0.99 -22.31
N GLU A 107 -0.10 -0.33 -22.35
CA GLU A 107 -1.36 -1.07 -22.19
C GLU A 107 -1.97 -0.83 -20.80
N LYS A 108 -1.16 -0.75 -19.74
CA LYS A 108 -1.61 -0.37 -18.39
C LYS A 108 -2.28 1.01 -18.37
N ALA A 109 -1.75 1.98 -19.11
CA ALA A 109 -2.30 3.33 -19.16
C ALA A 109 -3.66 3.34 -19.85
N LEU A 110 -3.80 2.63 -20.98
CA LEU A 110 -5.07 2.47 -21.70
C LEU A 110 -6.14 1.79 -20.83
N LEU A 111 -5.79 0.69 -20.15
CA LEU A 111 -6.72 -0.02 -19.28
C LEU A 111 -7.20 0.84 -18.09
N ARG A 112 -6.32 1.68 -17.53
CA ARG A 112 -6.70 2.65 -16.49
C ARG A 112 -7.63 3.73 -17.03
N LEU A 113 -7.35 4.26 -18.22
CA LEU A 113 -8.21 5.22 -18.90
C LEU A 113 -9.60 4.63 -19.19
N ALA A 114 -9.67 3.39 -19.66
CA ALA A 114 -10.93 2.69 -19.87
C ALA A 114 -11.72 2.53 -18.57
N ASN A 115 -11.07 2.22 -17.44
CA ASN A 115 -11.73 2.14 -16.14
C ASN A 115 -12.31 3.49 -15.69
N VAL A 116 -11.56 4.59 -15.87
CA VAL A 116 -12.02 5.95 -15.54
C VAL A 116 -13.18 6.38 -16.45
N MET A 117 -13.04 6.15 -17.76
CA MET A 117 -14.09 6.50 -18.74
C MET A 117 -15.37 5.70 -18.55
N THR A 118 -15.28 4.51 -17.97
CA THR A 118 -16.45 3.68 -17.62
C THR A 118 -16.93 3.90 -16.19
N PHE A 119 -16.47 4.96 -15.51
CA PHE A 119 -16.85 5.27 -14.12
C PHE A 119 -16.64 4.11 -13.14
N GLY A 120 -15.66 3.23 -13.36
CA GLY A 120 -15.41 2.07 -12.51
C GLY A 120 -16.08 0.77 -12.97
N LEU A 121 -16.94 0.81 -14.00
CA LEU A 121 -17.69 -0.37 -14.47
C LEU A 121 -16.80 -1.37 -15.21
N TYR A 122 -15.74 -0.90 -15.88
CA TYR A 122 -14.77 -1.77 -16.54
C TYR A 122 -13.50 -1.91 -15.70
N THR A 123 -13.33 -3.08 -15.09
CA THR A 123 -12.04 -3.52 -14.54
C THR A 123 -11.52 -4.65 -15.41
N HIS A 124 -10.42 -4.43 -16.12
CA HIS A 124 -9.74 -5.52 -16.82
C HIS A 124 -9.29 -6.57 -15.81
N ARG A 125 -9.44 -7.85 -16.16
CA ARG A 125 -9.15 -8.98 -15.27
C ARG A 125 -8.46 -10.06 -16.05
N GLU A 126 -7.32 -10.49 -15.53
CA GLU A 126 -6.54 -11.54 -16.14
C GLU A 126 -7.03 -12.93 -15.73
N LYS A 127 -6.79 -13.93 -16.59
CA LYS A 127 -7.02 -15.33 -16.23
C LYS A 127 -5.96 -15.77 -15.22
N ALA A 128 -6.40 -16.27 -14.08
CA ALA A 128 -5.54 -16.85 -13.05
C ALA A 128 -4.95 -18.17 -13.56
N THR A 129 -3.66 -18.15 -13.90
CA THR A 129 -2.86 -19.35 -14.16
C THR A 129 -1.92 -19.58 -12.97
N PRO A 130 -1.50 -20.83 -12.67
CA PRO A 130 -0.60 -21.11 -11.55
C PRO A 130 0.68 -20.25 -11.54
N GLU A 131 1.22 -19.98 -12.73
CA GLU A 131 2.40 -19.12 -12.91
C GLU A 131 2.12 -17.64 -12.60
N THR A 132 0.97 -17.11 -13.03
CA THR A 132 0.62 -15.70 -12.79
C THR A 132 0.23 -15.45 -11.34
N THR A 133 -0.37 -16.43 -10.67
CA THR A 133 -0.60 -16.40 -9.23
C THR A 133 0.71 -16.38 -8.45
N ALA A 134 1.67 -17.25 -8.79
CA ALA A 134 2.97 -17.29 -8.12
C ALA A 134 3.75 -15.97 -8.28
N ARG A 135 3.74 -15.40 -9.50
CA ARG A 135 4.35 -14.08 -9.75
C ARG A 135 3.67 -12.96 -8.97
N MET A 136 2.34 -12.95 -8.90
CA MET A 136 1.57 -11.96 -8.12
C MET A 136 1.89 -12.08 -6.63
N GLU A 137 1.94 -13.29 -6.07
CA GLU A 137 2.27 -13.50 -4.66
C GLU A 137 3.70 -13.05 -4.34
N LEU A 138 4.65 -13.36 -5.22
CA LEU A 138 6.01 -12.86 -5.09
C LEU A 138 6.05 -11.32 -5.11
N GLN A 139 5.34 -10.69 -6.05
CA GLN A 139 5.27 -9.24 -6.14
C GLN A 139 4.69 -8.62 -4.85
N ARG A 140 3.61 -9.19 -4.31
CA ARG A 140 3.02 -8.73 -3.04
C ARG A 140 3.99 -8.84 -1.88
N ARG A 141 4.76 -9.93 -1.80
CA ARG A 141 5.80 -10.11 -0.78
C ARG A 141 6.89 -9.05 -0.93
N LEU A 142 7.37 -8.81 -2.15
CA LEU A 142 8.34 -7.76 -2.44
C LEU A 142 7.81 -6.37 -2.08
N ASP A 143 6.56 -6.05 -2.41
CA ASP A 143 5.93 -4.77 -2.09
C ASP A 143 5.73 -4.57 -0.58
N TYR A 144 5.47 -5.65 0.15
CA TYR A 144 5.45 -5.63 1.62
C TYR A 144 6.83 -5.28 2.17
N HIS A 145 7.87 -6.02 1.78
CA HIS A 145 9.23 -5.80 2.29
C HIS A 145 9.81 -4.45 1.82
N GLU A 146 9.48 -3.97 0.62
CA GLU A 146 9.86 -2.63 0.16
C GLU A 146 9.23 -1.56 1.06
N ARG A 147 7.94 -1.69 1.41
CA ARG A 147 7.27 -0.73 2.31
C ARG A 147 7.88 -0.76 3.71
N PHE A 148 8.11 -1.94 4.26
CA PHE A 148 8.77 -2.10 5.55
C PHE A 148 10.17 -1.45 5.55
N LEU A 149 11.02 -1.81 4.60
CA LEU A 149 12.37 -1.25 4.51
C LEU A 149 12.37 0.26 4.21
N ARG A 150 11.33 0.78 3.56
CA ARG A 150 11.17 2.22 3.37
C ARG A 150 10.99 2.95 4.70
N GLU A 151 10.24 2.37 5.62
CA GLU A 151 10.08 2.92 6.98
C GLU A 151 11.39 2.80 7.77
N VAL A 152 12.07 1.65 7.70
CA VAL A 152 13.40 1.46 8.29
C VAL A 152 14.39 2.50 7.76
N ALA A 153 14.40 2.77 6.46
CA ALA A 153 15.29 3.73 5.82
C ALA A 153 14.99 5.20 6.19
N ARG A 154 13.92 5.49 6.95
CA ARG A 154 13.67 6.82 7.53
C ARG A 154 14.38 7.00 8.87
N SER A 155 14.62 5.92 9.62
CA SER A 155 15.39 5.96 10.87
C SER A 155 16.84 6.38 10.61
N PRO A 156 17.45 7.20 11.49
CA PRO A 156 18.85 7.58 11.40
C PRO A 156 19.81 6.44 11.78
N ARG A 157 19.40 5.53 12.67
CA ARG A 157 20.18 4.35 13.12
C ARG A 157 19.28 3.11 13.13
N PRO A 158 19.15 2.41 11.98
CA PRO A 158 18.24 1.28 11.82
C PRO A 158 18.37 0.19 12.89
N GLU A 159 19.60 -0.12 13.31
CA GLU A 159 19.92 -1.13 14.33
C GLU A 159 19.49 -0.76 15.75
N VAL A 160 19.21 0.52 16.01
CA VAL A 160 18.72 1.00 17.33
C VAL A 160 17.21 1.06 17.34
N ASP A 161 16.60 1.60 16.28
CA ASP A 161 15.16 1.89 16.25
C ASP A 161 14.31 0.69 15.79
N TRP A 162 14.92 -0.32 15.17
CA TRP A 162 14.22 -1.45 14.56
C TRP A 162 14.83 -2.79 14.98
N ASN A 163 14.02 -3.85 14.87
CA ASN A 163 14.52 -5.20 15.01
C ASN A 163 15.41 -5.55 13.81
N ILE A 164 16.73 -5.57 14.03
CA ILE A 164 17.73 -5.78 12.98
C ILE A 164 17.54 -7.14 12.29
N GLU A 165 17.07 -8.18 12.97
CA GLU A 165 16.80 -9.48 12.36
C GLU A 165 15.66 -9.42 11.33
N GLU A 166 14.65 -8.58 11.57
CA GLU A 166 13.57 -8.38 10.61
C GLU A 166 14.02 -7.56 9.39
N VAL A 167 14.92 -6.61 9.60
CA VAL A 167 15.61 -5.85 8.54
C VAL A 167 16.44 -6.81 7.67
N ARG A 168 17.29 -7.63 8.29
CA ARG A 168 18.11 -8.64 7.60
C ARG A 168 17.25 -9.63 6.84
N ARG A 169 16.18 -10.16 7.44
CA ARG A 169 15.23 -11.07 6.76
C ARG A 169 14.61 -10.44 5.52
N SER A 170 14.21 -9.17 5.62
CA SER A 170 13.62 -8.43 4.51
C SER A 170 14.64 -8.18 3.38
N LEU A 171 15.87 -7.82 3.73
CA LEU A 171 16.96 -7.66 2.75
C LEU A 171 17.35 -8.98 2.09
N ARG A 172 17.42 -10.09 2.84
CA ARG A 172 17.68 -11.43 2.27
C ARG A 172 16.61 -11.81 1.24
N LEU A 173 15.34 -11.63 1.56
CA LEU A 173 14.24 -11.92 0.63
C LEU A 173 14.34 -11.08 -0.65
N ILE A 174 14.70 -9.80 -0.54
CA ILE A 174 14.93 -8.93 -1.70
C ILE A 174 16.13 -9.39 -2.51
N SER A 175 17.24 -9.78 -1.86
CA SER A 175 18.42 -10.28 -2.55
C SER A 175 18.13 -11.58 -3.32
N GLU A 176 17.45 -12.53 -2.69
CA GLU A 176 17.03 -13.80 -3.31
C GLU A 176 16.11 -13.59 -4.53
N ASN A 177 15.32 -12.53 -4.52
CA ASN A 177 14.33 -12.22 -5.55
C ASN A 177 14.66 -10.93 -6.32
N GLY A 178 15.94 -10.53 -6.35
CA GLY A 178 16.38 -9.21 -6.81
C GLY A 178 16.01 -8.90 -8.27
N ALA A 179 15.96 -9.92 -9.12
CA ALA A 179 15.55 -9.77 -10.52
C ALA A 179 14.12 -9.22 -10.69
N ALA A 180 13.23 -9.45 -9.71
CA ALA A 180 11.86 -8.95 -9.71
C ALA A 180 11.69 -7.66 -8.86
N ALA A 181 12.73 -7.24 -8.13
CA ALA A 181 12.67 -6.07 -7.26
C ALA A 181 12.85 -4.75 -8.03
N SER A 182 12.30 -3.67 -7.48
CA SER A 182 12.21 -2.39 -8.18
C SER A 182 13.46 -1.51 -7.99
N GLY A 183 13.64 -0.52 -8.86
CA GLY A 183 14.66 0.52 -8.66
C GLY A 183 14.46 1.32 -7.37
N ARG A 184 13.22 1.43 -6.87
CA ARG A 184 12.96 2.08 -5.57
C ARG A 184 13.53 1.23 -4.43
N THR A 185 13.39 -0.08 -4.52
CA THR A 185 13.98 -1.03 -3.56
C THR A 185 15.51 -0.85 -3.50
N ALA A 186 16.16 -0.69 -4.64
CA ALA A 186 17.61 -0.42 -4.68
C ALA A 186 17.97 0.88 -3.95
N GLY A 187 17.26 1.98 -4.20
CA GLY A 187 17.48 3.24 -3.48
C GLY A 187 17.24 3.15 -1.98
N ILE A 188 16.31 2.30 -1.54
CA ILE A 188 16.05 2.04 -0.11
C ILE A 188 17.23 1.26 0.50
N ALA A 189 17.69 0.19 -0.14
CA ALA A 189 18.83 -0.61 0.33
C ALA A 189 20.11 0.25 0.45
N ALA A 190 20.39 1.10 -0.53
CA ALA A 190 21.53 2.03 -0.47
C ALA A 190 21.43 3.03 0.70
N ARG A 191 20.21 3.49 1.01
CA ARG A 191 19.98 4.39 2.16
C ARG A 191 20.17 3.68 3.50
N ILE A 192 19.72 2.44 3.62
CA ILE A 192 19.94 1.62 4.83
C ILE A 192 21.44 1.37 5.01
N PHE A 193 22.15 0.99 3.95
CA PHE A 193 23.60 0.81 3.96
C PHE A 193 24.33 2.04 4.53
N ALA A 194 23.95 3.25 4.10
CA ALA A 194 24.59 4.49 4.54
C ALA A 194 24.32 4.86 6.00
N ARG A 195 23.29 4.27 6.64
CA ARG A 195 22.83 4.65 7.98
C ARG A 195 23.10 3.60 9.05
N THR A 196 23.38 2.36 8.64
CA THR A 196 23.66 1.27 9.57
C THR A 196 25.14 1.11 9.80
N GLU A 197 25.54 0.81 11.03
CA GLU A 197 26.90 0.37 11.39
C GLU A 197 27.02 -1.16 11.41
N ASP A 198 25.89 -1.88 11.33
CA ASP A 198 25.86 -3.32 11.34
C ASP A 198 26.48 -3.93 10.07
N THR A 199 27.52 -4.74 10.26
CA THR A 199 28.32 -5.29 9.16
C THR A 199 27.50 -6.25 8.31
N GLU A 200 26.73 -7.15 8.91
CA GLU A 200 25.91 -8.12 8.16
C GLU A 200 24.81 -7.42 7.35
N THR A 201 24.17 -6.40 7.92
CA THR A 201 23.16 -5.61 7.21
C THR A 201 23.77 -4.84 6.03
N ARG A 202 24.99 -4.30 6.16
CA ARG A 202 25.71 -3.66 5.05
C ARG A 202 26.00 -4.66 3.92
N GLU A 203 26.45 -5.87 4.26
CA GLU A 203 26.67 -6.95 3.28
C GLU A 203 25.38 -7.30 2.54
N LEU A 204 24.29 -7.47 3.27
CA LEU A 204 22.97 -7.76 2.69
C LEU A 204 22.46 -6.64 1.79
N CYS A 205 22.74 -5.37 2.12
CA CYS A 205 22.41 -4.23 1.26
C CYS A 205 23.19 -4.29 -0.06
N LEU A 206 24.51 -4.52 -0.01
CA LEU A 206 25.35 -4.62 -1.21
C LEU A 206 24.95 -5.84 -2.07
N SER A 207 24.71 -6.99 -1.43
CA SER A 207 24.20 -8.20 -2.08
C SER A 207 22.86 -7.93 -2.77
N SER A 208 21.94 -7.23 -2.09
CA SER A 208 20.65 -6.82 -2.67
C SER A 208 20.85 -5.91 -3.88
N LEU A 209 21.69 -4.88 -3.80
CA LEU A 209 21.98 -3.99 -4.92
C LEU A 209 22.62 -4.72 -6.12
N TYR A 210 23.43 -5.74 -5.85
CA TYR A 210 23.98 -6.59 -6.90
C TYR A 210 22.91 -7.47 -7.56
N ARG A 211 22.03 -8.11 -6.77
CA ARG A 211 20.97 -8.99 -7.29
C ARG A 211 19.84 -8.24 -7.98
N ILE A 212 19.61 -6.97 -7.63
CA ILE A 212 18.65 -6.11 -8.29
C ILE A 212 19.19 -5.73 -9.68
N ASN A 213 18.60 -6.31 -10.73
CA ASN A 213 19.01 -6.12 -12.12
C ASN A 213 18.38 -4.87 -12.73
N ASN A 214 18.83 -3.69 -12.30
CA ASN A 214 18.47 -2.43 -12.94
C ASN A 214 19.58 -1.38 -12.84
N GLU A 215 19.53 -0.39 -13.72
CA GLU A 215 20.52 0.69 -13.82
C GLU A 215 20.71 1.43 -12.49
N ARG A 216 19.61 1.68 -11.77
CA ARG A 216 19.66 2.40 -10.49
C ARG A 216 20.48 1.64 -9.46
N ALA A 217 20.34 0.33 -9.34
CA ALA A 217 21.10 -0.46 -8.39
C ALA A 217 22.61 -0.42 -8.69
N LYS A 218 22.99 -0.43 -9.97
CA LYS A 218 24.39 -0.31 -10.41
C LYS A 218 24.96 1.08 -10.15
N LYS A 219 24.14 2.11 -10.36
CA LYS A 219 24.50 3.48 -9.99
C LYS A 219 24.75 3.63 -8.49
N GLU A 220 23.91 3.03 -7.63
CA GLU A 220 24.13 3.07 -6.18
C GLU A 220 25.40 2.30 -5.77
N LEU A 221 25.67 1.12 -6.35
CA LEU A 221 26.95 0.42 -6.13
C LEU A 221 28.15 1.27 -6.54
N LEU A 222 28.08 1.92 -7.71
CA LEU A 222 29.14 2.80 -8.20
C LEU A 222 29.33 4.02 -7.29
N SER A 223 28.24 4.59 -6.76
CA SER A 223 28.27 5.66 -5.76
C SER A 223 29.01 5.22 -4.49
N ILE A 224 28.70 4.02 -3.97
CA ILE A 224 29.38 3.45 -2.80
C ILE A 224 30.87 3.25 -3.09
N TYR A 225 31.23 2.74 -4.27
CA TYR A 225 32.63 2.54 -4.66
C TYR A 225 33.42 3.86 -4.72
N ASN A 226 32.83 4.91 -5.28
CA ASN A 226 33.50 6.20 -5.49
C ASN A 226 33.60 7.05 -4.22
N ASN A 227 32.81 6.77 -3.19
CA ASN A 227 32.79 7.61 -1.98
C ASN A 227 33.96 7.29 -1.03
N GLN A 228 34.95 8.17 -1.00
CA GLN A 228 36.16 8.01 -0.17
C GLN A 228 35.90 7.99 1.34
N GLN A 229 34.75 8.48 1.81
CA GLN A 229 34.38 8.45 3.22
C GLN A 229 33.92 7.04 3.67
N ILE A 230 33.59 6.16 2.73
CA ILE A 230 33.20 4.79 3.02
C ILE A 230 34.45 3.93 3.23
N GLU A 231 34.44 3.10 4.28
CA GLU A 231 35.52 2.17 4.60
C GLU A 231 35.95 1.36 3.37
N ALA A 232 37.26 1.17 3.20
CA ALA A 232 37.84 0.52 2.02
C ALA A 232 37.24 -0.87 1.73
N ARG A 233 36.88 -1.64 2.78
CA ARG A 233 36.26 -2.96 2.61
C ARG A 233 34.98 -2.91 1.79
N TRP A 234 34.10 -1.94 2.05
CA TRP A 234 32.81 -1.85 1.38
C TRP A 234 32.95 -1.38 -0.06
N ARG A 235 33.91 -0.48 -0.32
CA ARG A 235 34.27 -0.08 -1.68
C ARG A 235 34.80 -1.27 -2.48
N THR A 236 35.65 -2.10 -1.88
CA THR A 236 36.16 -3.33 -2.51
C THR A 236 35.03 -4.31 -2.85
N VAL A 237 34.12 -4.58 -1.92
CA VAL A 237 32.96 -5.46 -2.18
C VAL A 237 32.08 -4.89 -3.29
N SER A 238 31.80 -3.59 -3.28
CA SER A 238 31.04 -2.93 -4.34
C SER A 238 31.73 -3.08 -5.72
N ALA A 239 33.04 -2.87 -5.79
CA ALA A 239 33.82 -3.06 -7.02
C ALA A 239 33.76 -4.50 -7.54
N GLN A 240 33.81 -5.49 -6.64
CA GLN A 240 33.65 -6.90 -7.01
C GLN A 240 32.27 -7.18 -7.60
N TYR A 241 31.20 -6.69 -6.97
CA TYR A 241 29.85 -6.85 -7.50
C TYR A 241 29.62 -6.13 -8.83
N LEU A 242 30.21 -4.95 -9.03
CA LEU A 242 30.17 -4.24 -10.31
C LEU A 242 30.88 -5.03 -11.43
N ARG A 243 32.04 -5.65 -11.12
CA ARG A 243 32.74 -6.53 -12.06
C ARG A 243 31.92 -7.77 -12.42
N MET A 244 31.28 -8.39 -11.42
CA MET A 244 30.38 -9.54 -11.64
C MET A 244 29.17 -9.14 -12.50
N ALA A 245 28.57 -7.98 -12.23
CA ALA A 245 27.42 -7.47 -12.99
C ALA A 245 27.73 -7.29 -14.48
N ILE A 246 28.94 -6.83 -14.84
CA ILE A 246 29.38 -6.78 -16.25
C ILE A 246 29.50 -8.18 -16.85
N ARG A 247 30.17 -9.11 -16.14
CA ARG A 247 30.36 -10.48 -16.64
C ARG A 247 29.04 -11.20 -16.89
N GLU A 248 28.03 -10.88 -16.11
CA GLU A 248 26.69 -11.45 -16.19
C GLU A 248 25.75 -10.67 -17.12
N ASN A 249 26.24 -9.67 -17.86
CA ASN A 249 25.45 -8.81 -18.75
C ASN A 249 24.21 -8.21 -18.06
N GLN A 250 24.35 -7.77 -16.80
CA GLN A 250 23.27 -7.11 -16.09
C GLN A 250 23.01 -5.71 -16.67
N THR A 251 21.80 -5.19 -16.43
CA THR A 251 21.34 -3.89 -16.90
C THR A 251 22.15 -2.77 -16.25
N ILE A 252 22.97 -2.08 -17.05
CA ILE A 252 23.84 -0.99 -16.62
C ILE A 252 23.61 0.21 -17.56
N ALA A 253 23.52 1.42 -16.99
CA ALA A 253 23.40 2.63 -17.79
C ALA A 253 24.67 2.82 -18.66
N PRO A 254 24.55 3.22 -19.94
CA PRO A 254 25.72 3.35 -20.84
C PRO A 254 26.84 4.25 -20.30
N ALA A 255 26.48 5.32 -19.59
CA ALA A 255 27.44 6.23 -18.96
C ALA A 255 28.25 5.56 -17.83
N ASP A 256 27.59 4.71 -17.03
CA ASP A 256 28.21 4.00 -15.91
C ASP A 256 29.04 2.81 -16.40
N ALA A 257 28.64 2.18 -17.51
CA ALA A 257 29.33 1.02 -18.08
C ALA A 257 30.80 1.32 -18.40
N LYS A 258 31.11 2.50 -18.96
CA LYS A 258 32.49 2.90 -19.26
C LYS A 258 33.35 2.99 -18.00
N THR A 259 32.81 3.59 -16.94
CA THR A 259 33.48 3.70 -15.64
C THR A 259 33.71 2.32 -15.06
N ILE A 260 32.71 1.44 -15.06
CA ILE A 260 32.84 0.10 -14.49
C ILE A 260 33.80 -0.76 -15.32
N LEU A 261 33.84 -0.62 -16.65
CA LEU A 261 34.81 -1.32 -17.51
C LEU A 261 36.26 -0.95 -17.18
N SER A 262 36.55 0.32 -16.86
CA SER A 262 37.90 0.70 -16.39
C SER A 262 38.28 -0.01 -15.08
N LEU A 263 37.32 -0.33 -14.21
CA LEU A 263 37.56 -1.10 -12.98
C LEU A 263 37.93 -2.57 -13.26
N VAL A 264 37.57 -3.11 -14.43
CA VAL A 264 37.89 -4.48 -14.84
C VAL A 264 39.30 -4.57 -15.44
N GLY A 265 39.79 -3.48 -16.05
CA GLY A 265 41.09 -3.40 -16.69
C GLY A 265 42.29 -3.25 -15.75
N HIS A 266 42.07 -2.78 -14.52
CA HIS A 266 43.11 -2.74 -13.48
C HIS A 266 43.20 -4.10 -12.76
N LYS A 267 44.06 -4.99 -13.27
CA LYS A 267 44.60 -6.15 -12.56
C LYS A 267 46.05 -5.87 -12.18
#